data_AF-A0A943J278-F1
#
_entry.id   AF-A0A943J278-F1
#
_cell.length_a   1.000
_cell.length_b   1.000
_cell.length_c   1.000
_cell.angle_alpha   90.00
_cell.angle_beta   90.00
_cell.angle_gamma   90.00
#
_symmetry.space_group_name_H-M   'P 1'
#
loop_
_entity.id
_entity.type
_entity.pdbx_description
1 polymer ?
#
loop_
_entity_poly.entity_id
_entity_poly.type
_entity_poly.pdbx_seq_one_letter_code
_entity_poly.pdbx_strand_id
1 'polypeptide(L)'
;MRFYEVSTLYVSCFDDGKKYNGYYPSPTGRGADGPLFSLQEAIDCVAEIRGGGALQPIVIKIIGGEYFIESPVRISSPVSNIIIEPYGDNTVVFNAGKRIDGFKKAVFNGKECLGTYIEDVKTGKWNFTDLYVNGRRADYTRYPESGFLFKISAENPGEELYDSSKWFIADKNDLNEIENIEDCILSYCHYWIDEHSPIESYDRETGKLTMAYNSRFNINHNFQYYLENVPSMFGKPNQWYLDRKNGMLYYLPISSELTSGDLCVYAPVSDFILGLSEVQSVRIKGIEFKNSRGDYSSNQDVFGNLQDKKYASDAQGVSNAKGIVNFERSSGITIEDCCFSDFGLHGINVGDGCRNIKIIGNTFSDGGAGGIKVDGGEYGRRPDTFIHNVEISDNHIKRCGRRYFSACGVREHPVH
;
A
#
# COMPACT_ATOMS: atom_id res chain seq x y z
N MET A 1 -10.21 -29.65 24.30
CA MET A 1 -11.43 -28.82 24.17
C MET A 1 -12.15 -29.27 22.91
N ARG A 2 -13.47 -29.40 22.92
CA ARG A 2 -14.23 -29.74 21.69
C ARG A 2 -14.45 -28.48 20.86
N PHE A 3 -14.46 -28.59 19.55
CA PHE A 3 -14.55 -27.42 18.64
C PHE A 3 -15.75 -26.50 18.90
N TYR A 4 -16.89 -27.04 19.31
CA TYR A 4 -18.08 -26.23 19.62
C TYR A 4 -17.96 -25.46 20.95
N GLU A 5 -16.96 -25.75 21.78
CA GLU A 5 -16.68 -25.05 23.05
C GLU A 5 -15.75 -23.85 22.83
N VAL A 6 -15.07 -23.78 21.68
CA VAL A 6 -14.14 -22.69 21.35
C VAL A 6 -14.94 -21.47 20.92
N SER A 7 -14.91 -20.44 21.76
CA SER A 7 -15.53 -19.13 21.50
C SER A 7 -14.50 -17.99 21.42
N THR A 8 -13.25 -18.25 21.80
CA THR A 8 -12.18 -17.26 21.80
C THR A 8 -10.86 -17.89 21.40
N LEU A 9 -10.11 -17.19 20.56
CA LEU A 9 -8.71 -17.47 20.24
C LEU A 9 -7.86 -16.25 20.61
N TYR A 10 -6.64 -16.47 21.07
CA TYR A 10 -5.68 -15.43 21.42
C TYR A 10 -4.50 -15.47 20.46
N VAL A 11 -4.02 -14.30 20.06
CA VAL A 11 -2.90 -14.13 19.14
C VAL A 11 -1.86 -13.20 19.76
N SER A 12 -0.57 -13.55 19.70
CA SER A 12 0.55 -12.81 20.28
C SER A 12 1.72 -12.76 19.32
N CYS A 13 2.30 -11.58 19.08
CA CYS A 13 3.54 -11.43 18.31
C CYS A 13 4.80 -11.83 19.10
N PHE A 14 4.65 -12.26 20.35
CA PHE A 14 5.76 -12.80 21.14
C PHE A 14 6.05 -14.24 20.71
N ASP A 15 7.27 -14.47 20.22
CA ASP A 15 7.76 -15.78 19.83
C ASP A 15 8.71 -16.34 20.91
N ASP A 16 8.34 -17.47 21.51
CA ASP A 16 9.22 -18.27 22.38
C ASP A 16 9.67 -19.58 21.72
N GLY A 17 9.47 -19.71 20.41
CA GLY A 17 9.80 -20.86 19.59
C GLY A 17 8.84 -22.04 19.73
N LYS A 18 7.72 -21.90 20.45
CA LYS A 18 6.74 -22.98 20.65
C LYS A 18 5.45 -22.73 19.88
N LYS A 19 4.78 -23.83 19.51
CA LYS A 19 3.44 -23.80 18.92
C LYS A 19 2.38 -23.95 20.01
N TYR A 20 1.41 -23.04 20.00
CA TYR A 20 0.29 -23.04 20.94
C TYR A 20 -1.04 -23.25 20.21
N ASN A 21 -2.09 -23.56 20.97
CA ASN A 21 -3.43 -23.85 20.47
C ASN A 21 -4.35 -22.62 20.36
N GLY A 22 -3.93 -21.46 20.89
CA GLY A 22 -4.69 -20.23 20.87
C GLY A 22 -5.76 -20.09 21.94
N TYR A 23 -5.95 -21.06 22.84
CA TYR A 23 -7.07 -21.02 23.78
C TYR A 23 -6.80 -20.18 25.04
N TYR A 24 -5.56 -19.72 25.23
CA TYR A 24 -5.15 -18.96 26.41
C TYR A 24 -4.34 -17.72 26.01
N PRO A 25 -4.47 -16.60 26.73
CA PRO A 25 -3.75 -15.36 26.42
C PRO A 25 -2.25 -15.44 26.75
N SER A 26 -1.81 -16.46 27.49
CA SER A 26 -0.41 -16.65 27.86
C SER A 26 -0.09 -18.13 27.97
N PRO A 27 1.17 -18.55 27.72
CA PRO A 27 1.61 -19.92 27.96
C PRO A 27 1.31 -20.34 29.41
N THR A 28 0.59 -21.44 29.59
CA THR A 28 0.25 -21.92 30.95
C THR A 28 1.32 -22.85 31.54
N GLY A 29 2.32 -23.21 30.73
CA GLY A 29 3.30 -24.25 31.06
C GLY A 29 2.76 -25.68 30.90
N ARG A 30 1.51 -25.87 30.46
CA ARG A 30 0.89 -27.18 30.23
C ARG A 30 0.65 -27.40 28.74
N GLY A 31 1.31 -28.40 28.16
CA GLY A 31 1.10 -28.79 26.77
C GLY A 31 1.26 -27.63 25.80
N ALA A 32 0.29 -27.47 24.89
CA ALA A 32 0.24 -26.41 23.88
C ALA A 32 -0.68 -25.24 24.29
N ASP A 33 -0.98 -25.07 25.58
CA ASP A 33 -1.87 -24.00 26.05
C ASP A 33 -1.16 -22.65 26.06
N GLY A 34 -1.55 -21.76 25.15
CA GLY A 34 -1.02 -20.40 24.96
C GLY A 34 -1.61 -19.73 23.72
N PRO A 35 -1.14 -18.52 23.35
CA PRO A 35 -1.65 -17.77 22.20
C PRO A 35 -1.02 -18.25 20.88
N LEU A 36 -1.77 -18.19 19.79
CA LEU A 36 -1.25 -18.37 18.43
C LEU A 36 -0.29 -17.24 18.09
N PHE A 37 0.64 -17.47 17.17
CA PHE A 37 1.70 -16.50 16.85
C PHE A 37 1.22 -15.41 15.88
N SER A 38 0.31 -15.75 14.97
CA SER A 38 -0.12 -14.82 13.91
C SER A 38 -1.64 -14.82 13.70
N LEU A 39 -2.14 -13.76 13.06
CA LEU A 39 -3.52 -13.72 12.62
C LEU A 39 -3.81 -14.86 11.63
N GLN A 40 -2.88 -15.18 10.72
CA GLN A 40 -3.06 -16.29 9.78
C GLN A 40 -3.28 -17.62 10.49
N GLU A 41 -2.50 -17.92 11.54
CA GLU A 41 -2.70 -19.13 12.35
C GLU A 41 -4.08 -19.16 13.02
N ALA A 42 -4.61 -18.01 13.47
CA ALA A 42 -5.96 -17.94 14.01
C ALA A 42 -7.03 -18.17 12.94
N ILE A 43 -6.84 -17.65 11.73
CA ILE A 43 -7.74 -17.91 10.59
C ILE A 43 -7.72 -19.40 10.23
N ASP A 44 -6.55 -20.02 10.19
CA ASP A 44 -6.40 -21.45 9.91
C ASP A 44 -7.08 -22.30 11.00
N CYS A 45 -6.90 -21.93 12.27
CA CYS A 45 -7.57 -22.59 13.39
C CYS A 45 -9.10 -22.47 13.30
N VAL A 46 -9.64 -21.31 12.93
CA VAL A 46 -11.08 -21.17 12.69
C VAL A 46 -11.52 -22.05 11.52
N ALA A 47 -10.76 -22.11 10.43
CA ALA A 47 -11.09 -22.98 9.30
C ALA A 47 -11.17 -24.45 9.72
N GLU A 48 -10.24 -24.94 10.54
CA GLU A 48 -10.27 -26.29 11.11
C GLU A 48 -11.51 -26.54 11.98
N ILE A 49 -11.84 -25.59 12.86
CA ILE A 49 -13.04 -25.65 13.71
C ILE A 49 -14.31 -25.75 12.86
N ARG A 50 -14.40 -24.94 11.79
CA ARG A 50 -15.52 -24.94 10.84
C ARG A 50 -15.58 -26.25 10.04
N GLY A 51 -14.44 -26.80 9.65
CA GLY A 51 -14.32 -28.11 9.01
C GLY A 51 -14.86 -29.26 9.88
N GLY A 52 -14.79 -29.12 11.20
CA GLY A 52 -15.44 -30.03 12.15
C GLY A 52 -16.93 -29.78 12.39
N GLY A 53 -17.56 -28.85 11.66
CA GLY A 53 -18.99 -28.55 11.72
C GLY A 53 -19.41 -27.53 12.78
N ALA A 54 -18.45 -26.94 13.51
CA ALA A 54 -18.72 -25.96 14.55
C ALA A 54 -18.89 -24.56 13.94
N LEU A 55 -20.06 -23.93 14.13
CA LEU A 55 -20.46 -22.67 13.47
C LEU A 55 -20.68 -21.50 14.47
N GLN A 56 -20.38 -21.71 15.75
CA GLN A 56 -20.53 -20.67 16.78
C GLN A 56 -19.66 -19.44 16.47
N PRO A 57 -20.06 -18.25 16.93
CA PRO A 57 -19.21 -17.06 16.86
C PRO A 57 -17.86 -17.28 17.54
N ILE A 58 -16.78 -16.81 16.93
CA ILE A 58 -15.43 -16.87 17.51
C ILE A 58 -14.84 -15.46 17.59
N VAL A 59 -14.36 -15.08 18.77
CA VAL A 59 -13.62 -13.84 18.98
C VAL A 59 -12.13 -14.13 18.91
N ILE A 60 -11.42 -13.50 17.99
CA ILE A 60 -9.97 -13.51 17.88
C ILE A 60 -9.44 -12.27 18.61
N LYS A 61 -8.91 -12.50 19.80
CA LYS A 61 -8.34 -11.51 20.71
C LYS A 61 -6.85 -11.33 20.40
N ILE A 62 -6.48 -10.15 19.90
CA ILE A 62 -5.09 -9.83 19.53
C ILE A 62 -4.41 -9.12 20.70
N ILE A 63 -3.32 -9.70 21.21
CA ILE A 63 -2.53 -9.10 22.29
C ILE A 63 -1.78 -7.87 21.76
N GLY A 64 -1.63 -6.84 22.59
CA GLY A 64 -0.94 -5.61 22.18
C GLY A 64 0.46 -5.87 21.64
N GLY A 65 0.78 -5.24 20.51
CA GLY A 65 2.03 -5.47 19.80
C GLY A 65 1.98 -5.04 18.34
N GLU A 66 3.13 -5.12 17.67
CA GLU A 66 3.27 -4.89 16.25
C GLU A 66 3.46 -6.22 15.52
N TYR A 67 2.55 -6.52 14.59
CA TYR A 67 2.50 -7.74 13.80
C TYR A 67 2.89 -7.43 12.37
N PHE A 68 4.02 -7.97 11.93
CA PHE A 68 4.53 -7.78 10.58
C PHE A 68 3.82 -8.70 9.59
N ILE A 69 3.24 -8.11 8.54
CA ILE A 69 2.44 -8.78 7.52
C ILE A 69 3.19 -8.71 6.20
N GLU A 70 4.14 -9.64 6.03
CA GLU A 70 4.94 -9.73 4.79
C GLU A 70 4.14 -10.29 3.61
N SER A 71 3.04 -10.99 3.89
CA SER A 71 2.09 -11.50 2.91
C SER A 71 0.66 -11.28 3.41
N PRO A 72 -0.28 -10.86 2.55
CA PRO A 72 -1.62 -10.53 3.00
C PRO A 72 -2.33 -11.72 3.66
N VAL A 73 -2.99 -11.46 4.78
CA VAL A 73 -3.87 -12.43 5.44
C VAL A 73 -5.18 -12.50 4.67
N ARG A 74 -5.61 -13.73 4.34
CA ARG A 74 -6.83 -13.97 3.58
C ARG A 74 -7.86 -14.67 4.45
N ILE A 75 -9.02 -14.04 4.60
CA ILE A 75 -10.17 -14.61 5.29
C ILE A 75 -11.18 -15.01 4.21
N SER A 76 -11.32 -16.31 3.99
CA SER A 76 -12.24 -16.86 3.00
C SER A 76 -13.15 -17.92 3.61
N SER A 77 -14.20 -18.31 2.89
CA SER A 77 -15.03 -19.46 3.28
C SER A 77 -14.16 -20.66 3.67
N PRO A 78 -14.45 -21.36 4.79
CA PRO A 78 -15.63 -21.25 5.66
C PRO A 78 -15.46 -20.29 6.86
N VAL A 79 -14.46 -19.40 6.86
CA VAL A 79 -14.10 -18.53 8.00
C VAL A 79 -15.06 -17.33 8.11
N SER A 80 -16.28 -17.62 8.58
CA SER A 80 -17.35 -16.64 8.83
C SER A 80 -17.74 -16.62 10.31
N ASN A 81 -18.52 -15.59 10.70
CA ASN A 81 -19.01 -15.38 12.06
C ASN A 81 -17.87 -15.21 13.07
N ILE A 82 -17.00 -14.22 12.82
CA ILE A 82 -15.83 -13.91 13.65
C ILE A 82 -15.74 -12.43 14.01
N ILE A 83 -15.09 -12.15 15.14
CA ILE A 83 -14.73 -10.80 15.59
C ILE A 83 -13.23 -10.76 15.80
N ILE A 84 -12.52 -9.78 15.23
CA ILE A 84 -11.10 -9.53 15.46
C ILE A 84 -10.99 -8.23 16.24
N GLU A 85 -10.44 -8.28 17.46
CA GLU A 85 -10.33 -7.12 18.33
C GLU A 85 -9.16 -7.24 19.33
N PRO A 86 -8.66 -6.13 19.87
CA PRO A 86 -7.63 -6.15 20.90
C PRO A 86 -8.01 -6.95 22.16
N TYR A 87 -6.98 -7.50 22.80
CA TYR A 87 -7.01 -8.04 24.14
C TYR A 87 -6.46 -7.01 25.14
N GLY A 88 -7.37 -6.36 25.87
CA GLY A 88 -7.03 -5.25 26.76
C GLY A 88 -6.89 -3.91 26.02
N ASP A 89 -6.20 -2.95 26.65
CA ASP A 89 -6.13 -1.56 26.19
C ASP A 89 -4.86 -1.25 25.37
N ASN A 90 -3.99 -2.23 25.17
CA ASN A 90 -2.75 -2.04 24.43
C ASN A 90 -3.02 -1.98 22.91
N THR A 91 -2.30 -1.09 22.23
CA THR A 91 -2.39 -0.92 20.77
C THR A 91 -1.99 -2.19 20.03
N VAL A 92 -2.77 -2.54 19.00
CA VAL A 92 -2.47 -3.61 18.05
C VAL A 92 -2.20 -2.99 16.69
N VAL A 93 -0.99 -3.20 16.16
CA VAL A 93 -0.58 -2.69 14.84
C VAL A 93 -0.35 -3.86 13.90
N PHE A 94 -1.05 -3.86 12.77
CA PHE A 94 -0.71 -4.68 11.61
C PHE A 94 0.12 -3.82 10.65
N ASN A 95 1.36 -4.24 10.41
CA ASN A 95 2.34 -3.47 9.66
C ASN A 95 2.77 -4.25 8.41
N ALA A 96 2.45 -3.75 7.22
CA ALA A 96 2.86 -4.32 5.93
C ALA A 96 4.28 -3.90 5.50
N GLY A 97 4.99 -3.17 6.36
CA GLY A 97 6.37 -2.72 6.16
C GLY A 97 7.38 -3.58 6.89
N LYS A 98 8.56 -3.69 6.30
CA LYS A 98 9.75 -4.29 6.91
C LYS A 98 10.53 -3.18 7.61
N ARG A 99 10.91 -3.42 8.86
CA ARG A 99 11.80 -2.53 9.62
C ARG A 99 13.18 -2.51 8.96
N ILE A 100 13.75 -1.32 8.81
CA ILE A 100 15.11 -1.12 8.31
C ILE A 100 15.97 -0.59 9.44
N ASP A 101 17.00 -1.34 9.80
CA ASP A 101 17.97 -0.98 10.83
C ASP A 101 19.36 -0.72 10.22
N GLY A 102 20.37 -0.54 11.07
CA GLY A 102 21.78 -0.47 10.63
C GLY A 102 22.23 0.89 10.09
N PHE A 103 21.42 1.94 10.26
CA PHE A 103 21.78 3.30 9.88
C PHE A 103 23.05 3.78 10.60
N LYS A 104 23.98 4.32 9.83
CA LYS A 104 25.25 4.91 10.32
C LYS A 104 25.43 6.28 9.69
N LYS A 105 26.28 7.11 10.30
CA LYS A 105 26.73 8.37 9.69
C LYS A 105 27.34 8.07 8.32
N ALA A 106 26.90 8.81 7.32
CA ALA A 106 27.34 8.71 5.94
C ALA A 106 27.50 10.12 5.35
N VAL A 107 28.15 10.19 4.20
CA VAL A 107 28.18 11.41 3.38
C VAL A 107 27.73 11.01 1.98
N PHE A 108 26.68 11.65 1.48
CA PHE A 108 26.16 11.45 0.14
C PHE A 108 25.95 12.80 -0.53
N ASN A 109 26.44 12.97 -1.76
CA ASN A 109 26.38 14.23 -2.51
C ASN A 109 26.87 15.45 -1.68
N GLY A 110 27.93 15.27 -0.89
CA GLY A 110 28.49 16.32 -0.02
C GLY A 110 27.63 16.67 1.21
N LYS A 111 26.57 15.91 1.52
CA LYS A 111 25.71 16.10 2.68
C LYS A 111 25.97 15.02 3.73
N GLU A 112 26.20 15.44 4.97
CA GLU A 112 26.18 14.53 6.11
C GLU A 112 24.76 14.00 6.31
N CYS A 113 24.61 12.67 6.32
CA CYS A 113 23.32 12.00 6.38
C CYS A 113 23.45 10.66 7.13
N LEU A 114 22.35 9.91 7.18
CA LEU A 114 22.35 8.54 7.67
C LEU A 114 22.19 7.58 6.49
N GLY A 115 23.01 6.53 6.47
CA GLY A 115 23.01 5.53 5.41
C GLY A 115 22.99 4.12 5.96
N THR A 116 22.35 3.20 5.24
CA THR A 116 22.38 1.75 5.53
C THR A 116 22.44 0.96 4.23
N TYR A 117 23.07 -0.22 4.29
CA TYR A 117 23.16 -1.15 3.18
C TYR A 117 22.06 -2.20 3.28
N ILE A 118 21.40 -2.50 2.17
CA ILE A 118 20.31 -3.46 2.06
C ILE A 118 20.61 -4.42 0.91
N GLU A 119 21.03 -5.64 1.25
CA GLU A 119 21.36 -6.70 0.28
C GLU A 119 20.19 -7.02 -0.66
N ASP A 120 18.96 -7.08 -0.13
CA ASP A 120 17.77 -7.36 -0.93
C ASP A 120 17.50 -6.26 -1.97
N VAL A 121 17.91 -5.02 -1.71
CA VAL A 121 17.86 -3.92 -2.69
C VAL A 121 18.94 -4.12 -3.74
N LYS A 122 20.19 -4.38 -3.33
CA LYS A 122 21.32 -4.61 -4.26
C LYS A 122 21.04 -5.74 -5.26
N THR A 123 20.40 -6.80 -4.78
CA THR A 123 20.07 -8.01 -5.56
C THR A 123 18.75 -7.90 -6.32
N GLY A 124 18.00 -6.80 -6.16
CA GLY A 124 16.70 -6.59 -6.78
C GLY A 124 15.56 -7.43 -6.20
N LYS A 125 15.78 -8.15 -5.09
CA LYS A 125 14.74 -8.93 -4.39
C LYS A 125 13.71 -8.05 -3.70
N TRP A 126 14.11 -6.85 -3.31
CA TRP A 126 13.22 -5.88 -2.67
C TRP A 126 13.38 -4.51 -3.31
N ASN A 127 12.31 -4.06 -3.96
CA ASN A 127 12.15 -2.70 -4.41
C ASN A 127 10.96 -2.08 -3.69
N PHE A 128 11.09 -0.83 -3.28
CA PHE A 128 10.04 -0.05 -2.64
C PHE A 128 10.13 1.40 -3.10
N THR A 129 9.00 2.10 -2.98
CA THR A 129 8.90 3.50 -3.37
C THR A 129 8.31 4.41 -2.30
N ASP A 130 8.14 3.88 -1.10
CA ASP A 130 7.68 4.61 0.07
C ASP A 130 8.63 4.30 1.23
N LEU A 131 8.94 5.31 2.02
CA LEU A 131 9.75 5.18 3.23
C LEU A 131 9.05 5.96 4.33
N TYR A 132 8.93 5.35 5.50
CA TYR A 132 8.32 5.97 6.68
C TYR A 132 9.34 6.00 7.80
N VAL A 133 9.61 7.18 8.34
CA VAL A 133 10.56 7.42 9.42
C VAL A 133 9.83 8.07 10.58
N ASN A 134 9.85 7.42 11.75
CA ASN A 134 9.22 7.90 12.98
C ASN A 134 7.72 8.23 12.79
N GLY A 135 7.00 7.37 12.08
CA GLY A 135 5.57 7.53 11.79
C GLY A 135 5.25 8.66 10.81
N ARG A 136 6.21 9.04 9.95
CA ARG A 136 6.01 10.05 8.91
C ARG A 136 6.60 9.58 7.58
N ARG A 137 5.88 9.82 6.49
CA ARG A 137 6.38 9.63 5.12
C ARG A 137 7.61 10.52 4.88
N ALA A 138 8.70 9.90 4.43
CA ALA A 138 9.90 10.59 3.96
C ALA A 138 9.73 10.97 2.49
N ASP A 139 10.28 12.14 2.13
CA ASP A 139 10.08 12.73 0.80
C ASP A 139 11.15 12.24 -0.19
N TYR A 140 10.75 11.97 -1.42
CA TYR A 140 11.70 11.75 -2.48
C TYR A 140 12.55 12.99 -2.75
N THR A 141 13.75 12.77 -3.28
CA THR A 141 14.43 13.83 -4.03
C THR A 141 13.65 14.12 -5.32
N ARG A 142 13.60 15.38 -5.74
CA ARG A 142 12.79 15.84 -6.89
C ARG A 142 13.61 16.74 -7.80
N TYR A 143 13.54 16.49 -9.11
CA TYR A 143 14.14 17.33 -10.15
C TYR A 143 13.11 17.78 -11.21
N PRO A 144 13.07 19.06 -11.59
CA PRO A 144 13.75 20.17 -10.91
C PRO A 144 13.25 20.31 -9.47
N GLU A 145 13.94 21.08 -8.64
CA GLU A 145 13.52 21.29 -7.25
C GLU A 145 12.10 21.88 -7.17
N SER A 146 11.78 22.77 -8.11
CA SER A 146 10.48 23.42 -8.29
C SER A 146 10.18 23.58 -9.78
N GLY A 147 8.90 23.64 -10.15
CA GLY A 147 8.48 23.71 -11.55
C GLY A 147 8.52 22.36 -12.24
N PHE A 148 8.55 22.38 -13.57
CA PHE A 148 8.42 21.20 -14.43
C PHE A 148 9.37 21.26 -15.61
N LEU A 149 9.71 20.07 -16.11
CA LEU A 149 10.36 19.85 -17.38
C LEU A 149 9.32 19.66 -18.48
N PHE A 150 9.76 19.82 -19.72
CA PHE A 150 8.92 19.73 -20.91
C PHE A 150 9.49 18.74 -21.90
N LYS A 151 8.62 18.06 -22.65
CA LYS A 151 9.03 17.22 -23.78
C LYS A 151 9.21 18.07 -25.05
N ILE A 152 10.03 17.59 -25.97
CA ILE A 152 10.19 18.10 -27.34
C ILE A 152 9.13 17.47 -28.27
N SER A 153 8.93 16.16 -28.18
CA SER A 153 7.91 15.43 -28.94
C SER A 153 7.47 14.17 -28.21
N ALA A 154 6.29 13.64 -28.55
CA ALA A 154 5.78 12.37 -28.03
C ALA A 154 5.85 11.27 -29.10
N GLU A 155 5.82 10.00 -28.67
CA GLU A 155 5.65 8.86 -29.58
C GLU A 155 4.44 9.02 -30.50
N ASN A 156 3.32 9.46 -29.93
CA ASN A 156 2.06 9.66 -30.65
C ASN A 156 1.75 11.16 -30.76
N PRO A 157 1.95 11.77 -31.95
CA PRO A 157 1.69 13.20 -32.17
C PRO A 157 0.21 13.52 -32.44
N GLY A 158 -0.67 12.53 -32.40
CA GLY A 158 -2.12 12.72 -32.55
C GLY A 158 -2.76 13.39 -31.34
N GLU A 159 -4.06 13.68 -31.46
CA GLU A 159 -4.89 14.30 -30.40
C GLU A 159 -5.89 13.32 -29.77
N GLU A 160 -5.86 12.03 -30.16
CA GLU A 160 -6.76 11.03 -29.61
C GLU A 160 -6.45 10.76 -28.14
N LEU A 161 -7.41 11.05 -27.26
CA LEU A 161 -7.22 11.01 -25.80
C LEU A 161 -6.66 9.68 -25.29
N TYR A 162 -7.10 8.55 -25.85
CA TYR A 162 -6.76 7.20 -25.37
C TYR A 162 -5.49 6.63 -26.03
N ASP A 163 -4.77 7.44 -26.80
CA ASP A 163 -3.56 7.01 -27.46
C ASP A 163 -2.35 7.04 -26.51
N SER A 164 -2.13 5.93 -25.81
CA SER A 164 -1.06 5.76 -24.83
C SER A 164 0.33 5.83 -25.47
N SER A 165 1.29 6.49 -24.82
CA SER A 165 2.69 6.48 -25.24
C SER A 165 3.56 5.68 -24.26
N LYS A 166 4.57 5.01 -24.80
CA LYS A 166 5.63 4.29 -24.08
C LYS A 166 6.89 5.17 -23.93
N TRP A 167 7.08 6.14 -24.81
CA TRP A 167 8.24 7.03 -24.80
C TRP A 167 7.93 8.44 -25.30
N PHE A 168 8.83 9.38 -25.03
CA PHE A 168 8.85 10.73 -25.58
C PHE A 168 10.30 11.22 -25.76
N ILE A 169 10.49 12.32 -26.48
CA ILE A 169 11.80 12.99 -26.60
C ILE A 169 11.85 14.13 -25.58
N ALA A 170 12.79 14.05 -24.64
CA ALA A 170 13.10 15.12 -23.69
C ALA A 170 14.11 16.12 -24.29
N ASP A 171 14.20 17.32 -23.71
CA ASP A 171 15.36 18.18 -23.96
C ASP A 171 16.59 17.54 -23.31
N LYS A 172 17.62 17.28 -24.11
CA LYS A 172 18.85 16.62 -23.65
C LYS A 172 19.56 17.47 -22.59
N ASN A 173 19.46 18.79 -22.68
CA ASN A 173 20.11 19.70 -21.74
C ASN A 173 19.47 19.61 -20.35
N ASP A 174 18.21 19.18 -20.24
CA ASP A 174 17.54 19.03 -18.95
C ASP A 174 18.02 17.79 -18.19
N LEU A 175 18.44 16.74 -18.90
CA LEU A 175 18.68 15.40 -18.33
C LEU A 175 20.13 14.88 -18.49
N ASN A 176 21.00 15.60 -19.21
CA ASN A 176 22.38 15.17 -19.52
C ASN A 176 23.25 14.92 -18.28
N GLU A 177 23.04 15.65 -17.19
CA GLU A 177 23.82 15.57 -15.95
C GLU A 177 23.21 14.63 -14.90
N ILE A 178 22.03 14.06 -15.17
CA ILE A 178 21.37 13.14 -14.22
C ILE A 178 22.05 11.77 -14.28
N GLU A 179 22.80 11.46 -13.22
CA GLU A 179 23.34 10.13 -12.96
C GLU A 179 22.23 9.15 -12.54
N ASN A 180 22.38 7.87 -12.88
CA ASN A 180 21.43 6.79 -12.56
C ASN A 180 19.97 7.14 -12.93
N ILE A 181 19.77 7.70 -14.12
CA ILE A 181 18.44 8.16 -14.58
C ILE A 181 17.42 7.01 -14.63
N GLU A 182 17.85 5.78 -14.90
CA GLU A 182 17.00 4.59 -14.91
C GLU A 182 16.50 4.18 -13.50
N ASP A 183 17.14 4.66 -12.43
CA ASP A 183 16.66 4.48 -11.05
C ASP A 183 15.64 5.56 -10.63
N CYS A 184 15.37 6.54 -11.50
CA CYS A 184 14.42 7.62 -11.26
C CYS A 184 12.99 7.23 -11.64
N ILE A 185 12.02 7.94 -11.06
CA ILE A 185 10.59 7.80 -11.37
C ILE A 185 10.16 9.06 -12.12
N LEU A 186 9.55 8.88 -13.28
CA LEU A 186 8.88 9.94 -14.02
C LEU A 186 7.49 10.16 -13.42
N SER A 187 7.22 11.39 -13.00
CA SER A 187 5.97 11.76 -12.35
C SER A 187 5.37 12.99 -13.03
N TYR A 188 4.07 12.94 -13.34
CA TYR A 188 3.37 14.01 -14.02
C TYR A 188 1.88 14.02 -13.70
N CYS A 189 1.28 15.20 -13.81
CA CYS A 189 -0.16 15.37 -13.80
C CYS A 189 -0.60 15.79 -15.20
N HIS A 190 -1.64 15.15 -15.72
CA HIS A 190 -2.25 15.55 -16.96
C HIS A 190 -3.75 15.24 -16.95
N TYR A 191 -4.54 16.10 -17.59
CA TYR A 191 -6.00 16.03 -17.50
C TYR A 191 -6.47 16.05 -16.04
N TRP A 192 -7.16 14.99 -15.59
CA TRP A 192 -7.67 14.81 -14.22
C TRP A 192 -6.93 13.70 -13.45
N ILE A 193 -5.83 13.16 -13.99
CA ILE A 193 -5.03 12.11 -13.35
C ILE A 193 -3.58 12.55 -13.13
N ASP A 194 -2.90 11.76 -12.32
CA ASP A 194 -1.47 11.75 -12.14
C ASP A 194 -0.94 10.35 -12.44
N GLU A 195 0.28 10.31 -12.94
CA GLU A 195 0.93 9.08 -13.38
C GLU A 195 2.38 9.05 -12.88
N HIS A 196 2.79 7.86 -12.45
CA HIS A 196 4.13 7.60 -11.92
C HIS A 196 4.70 6.36 -12.60
N SER A 197 5.81 6.51 -13.33
CA SER A 197 6.40 5.42 -14.10
C SER A 197 7.90 5.37 -13.88
N PRO A 198 8.48 4.22 -13.45
CA PRO A 198 9.92 4.05 -13.48
C PRO A 198 10.48 4.31 -14.89
N ILE A 199 11.67 4.86 -14.98
CA ILE A 199 12.35 5.03 -16.27
C ILE A 199 12.95 3.68 -16.69
N GLU A 200 12.53 3.15 -17.83
CA GLU A 200 13.07 1.90 -18.37
C GLU A 200 14.42 2.12 -19.06
N SER A 201 14.55 3.21 -19.82
CA SER A 201 15.80 3.61 -20.46
C SER A 201 15.79 5.07 -20.87
N TYR A 202 16.98 5.67 -20.98
CA TYR A 202 17.17 6.99 -21.55
C TYR A 202 18.34 7.00 -22.54
N ASP A 203 18.05 7.35 -23.80
CA ASP A 203 19.07 7.56 -24.82
C ASP A 203 19.55 9.01 -24.79
N ARG A 204 20.79 9.22 -24.33
CA ARG A 204 21.42 10.54 -24.21
C ARG A 204 21.71 11.20 -25.56
N GLU A 205 21.89 10.41 -26.63
CA GLU A 205 22.17 10.95 -27.97
C GLU A 205 20.91 11.49 -28.63
N THR A 206 19.77 10.82 -28.44
CA THR A 206 18.50 11.22 -29.07
C THR A 206 17.57 12.00 -28.14
N GLY A 207 17.77 11.90 -26.83
CA GLY A 207 16.86 12.44 -25.81
C GLY A 207 15.64 11.55 -25.58
N LYS A 208 15.60 10.34 -26.15
CA LYS A 208 14.46 9.44 -26.02
C LYS A 208 14.40 8.83 -24.61
N LEU A 209 13.36 9.17 -23.87
CA LEU A 209 13.04 8.60 -22.56
C LEU A 209 11.94 7.56 -22.74
N THR A 210 12.22 6.31 -22.35
CA THR A 210 11.27 5.19 -22.36
C THR A 210 10.79 4.92 -20.94
N MET A 211 9.48 4.89 -20.76
CA MET A 211 8.82 4.66 -19.46
C MET A 211 8.57 3.17 -19.27
N ALA A 212 8.71 2.62 -18.05
CA ALA A 212 8.41 1.22 -17.77
C ALA A 212 6.92 0.89 -17.96
N TYR A 213 6.04 1.84 -17.60
CA TYR A 213 4.60 1.77 -17.83
C TYR A 213 4.18 2.81 -18.86
N ASN A 214 3.26 2.43 -19.75
CA ASN A 214 2.69 3.34 -20.75
C ASN A 214 1.88 4.43 -20.06
N SER A 215 1.80 5.61 -20.67
CA SER A 215 0.84 6.62 -20.23
C SER A 215 -0.59 6.12 -20.40
N ARG A 216 -1.48 6.51 -19.49
CA ARG A 216 -2.90 6.19 -19.57
C ARG A 216 -3.56 6.94 -20.71
N PHE A 217 -3.25 8.22 -20.83
CA PHE A 217 -3.78 9.10 -21.86
C PHE A 217 -2.66 9.62 -22.75
N ASN A 218 -3.05 10.18 -23.89
CA ASN A 218 -2.13 10.82 -24.81
C ASN A 218 -1.36 11.96 -24.13
N ILE A 219 -0.04 11.96 -24.31
CA ILE A 219 0.88 12.93 -23.71
C ILE A 219 1.33 14.02 -24.71
N ASN A 220 0.70 14.14 -25.88
CA ASN A 220 1.05 15.13 -26.88
C ASN A 220 0.73 16.57 -26.44
N HIS A 221 -0.44 16.79 -25.83
CA HIS A 221 -0.83 18.09 -25.28
C HIS A 221 -0.23 18.34 -23.89
N ASN A 222 0.26 19.56 -23.65
CA ASN A 222 0.69 20.09 -22.34
C ASN A 222 1.21 19.03 -21.35
N PHE A 223 2.36 18.44 -21.69
CA PHE A 223 3.02 17.43 -20.87
C PHE A 223 4.13 18.09 -20.06
N GLN A 224 3.87 18.23 -18.77
CA GLN A 224 4.79 18.76 -17.78
C GLN A 224 5.13 17.63 -16.80
N TYR A 225 6.42 17.36 -16.64
CA TYR A 225 6.87 16.26 -15.78
C TYR A 225 7.96 16.70 -14.83
N TYR A 226 8.20 15.88 -13.83
CA TYR A 226 9.36 15.96 -12.96
C TYR A 226 9.87 14.55 -12.67
N LEU A 227 11.12 14.46 -12.22
CA LEU A 227 11.74 13.21 -11.83
C LEU A 227 11.84 13.12 -10.31
N GLU A 228 11.58 11.94 -9.78
CA GLU A 228 11.78 11.59 -8.37
C GLU A 228 12.94 10.60 -8.23
N ASN A 229 13.52 10.54 -7.02
CA ASN A 229 14.70 9.72 -6.71
C ASN A 229 15.97 10.11 -7.50
N VAL A 230 16.12 11.40 -7.83
CA VAL A 230 17.31 11.96 -8.47
C VAL A 230 18.45 12.19 -7.46
N PRO A 231 19.65 11.61 -7.64
CA PRO A 231 20.72 11.64 -6.65
C PRO A 231 21.26 13.06 -6.38
N SER A 232 21.45 13.85 -7.44
CA SER A 232 21.98 15.22 -7.35
C SER A 232 21.08 16.19 -6.57
N MET A 233 19.80 15.84 -6.39
CA MET A 233 18.80 16.64 -5.67
C MET A 233 18.69 16.30 -4.18
N PHE A 234 19.51 15.37 -3.68
CA PHE A 234 19.53 15.00 -2.26
C PHE A 234 20.11 16.12 -1.39
N GLY A 235 19.35 16.61 -0.40
CA GLY A 235 19.91 17.55 0.57
C GLY A 235 18.93 18.33 1.46
N LYS A 236 17.62 18.05 1.44
CA LYS A 236 16.64 18.70 2.33
C LYS A 236 16.24 17.80 3.49
N PRO A 237 15.87 18.37 4.65
CA PRO A 237 15.38 17.59 5.78
C PRO A 237 14.21 16.69 5.39
N ASN A 238 14.12 15.51 5.99
CA ASN A 238 13.13 14.46 5.70
C ASN A 238 13.23 13.81 4.31
N GLN A 239 14.26 14.11 3.52
CA GLN A 239 14.45 13.45 2.23
C GLN A 239 15.19 12.12 2.34
N TRP A 240 14.89 11.22 1.41
CA TRP A 240 15.63 9.98 1.22
C TRP A 240 16.00 9.76 -0.25
N TYR A 241 17.05 8.96 -0.45
CA TYR A 241 17.49 8.49 -1.76
C TYR A 241 17.80 7.00 -1.68
N LEU A 242 17.29 6.24 -2.65
CA LEU A 242 17.56 4.82 -2.79
C LEU A 242 18.44 4.58 -4.02
N ASP A 243 19.70 4.25 -3.76
CA ASP A 243 20.65 3.77 -4.76
C ASP A 243 20.45 2.26 -4.92
N ARG A 244 19.60 1.87 -5.87
CA ARG A 244 19.26 0.46 -6.08
C ARG A 244 20.46 -0.31 -6.61
N LYS A 245 21.18 0.33 -7.54
CA LYS A 245 22.40 -0.22 -8.12
C LYS A 245 23.42 -0.61 -7.06
N ASN A 246 23.60 0.15 -5.98
CA ASN A 246 24.55 -0.16 -4.91
C ASN A 246 23.92 -0.74 -3.64
N GLY A 247 22.58 -0.84 -3.56
CA GLY A 247 21.88 -1.33 -2.37
C GLY A 247 21.97 -0.38 -1.18
N MET A 248 22.15 0.91 -1.42
CA MET A 248 22.30 1.91 -0.35
C MET A 248 21.04 2.75 -0.20
N LEU A 249 20.54 2.84 1.03
CA LEU A 249 19.49 3.77 1.42
C LEU A 249 20.12 4.92 2.21
N TYR A 250 19.92 6.15 1.73
CA TYR A 250 20.34 7.38 2.41
C TYR A 250 19.11 8.16 2.88
N TYR A 251 19.17 8.70 4.08
CA TYR A 251 18.13 9.54 4.67
C TYR A 251 18.76 10.77 5.34
N LEU A 252 18.19 11.94 5.07
CA LEU A 252 18.52 13.17 5.75
C LEU A 252 17.47 13.44 6.83
N PRO A 253 17.84 13.35 8.13
CA PRO A 253 16.90 13.56 9.22
C PRO A 253 16.15 14.88 9.15
N ILE A 254 14.89 14.88 9.59
CA ILE A 254 14.07 16.09 9.66
C ILE A 254 14.65 17.15 10.61
N SER A 255 15.43 16.71 11.61
CA SER A 255 16.20 17.55 12.54
C SER A 255 17.60 16.99 12.67
N SER A 256 18.60 17.87 12.71
CA SER A 256 20.01 17.50 12.92
C SER A 256 20.30 16.90 14.30
N GLU A 257 19.35 17.00 15.24
CA GLU A 257 19.45 16.40 16.57
C GLU A 257 19.18 14.89 16.56
N LEU A 258 18.47 14.39 15.53
CA LEU A 258 18.15 12.97 15.42
C LEU A 258 19.38 12.16 15.02
N THR A 259 19.65 11.11 15.77
CA THR A 259 20.72 10.14 15.51
C THR A 259 20.14 8.84 14.95
N SER A 260 21.01 7.91 14.55
CA SER A 260 20.55 6.61 14.08
C SER A 260 19.80 5.79 15.13
N GLY A 261 20.04 6.04 16.43
CA GLY A 261 19.32 5.38 17.52
C GLY A 261 17.87 5.86 17.70
N ASP A 262 17.56 7.04 17.15
CA ASP A 262 16.23 7.66 17.23
C ASP A 262 15.35 7.31 16.02
N LEU A 263 15.87 6.56 15.05
CA LEU A 263 15.16 6.22 13.84
C LEU A 263 14.37 4.91 13.98
N CYS A 264 13.08 5.01 13.70
CA CYS A 264 12.18 3.89 13.45
C CYS A 264 11.78 3.96 11.97
N VAL A 265 12.42 3.14 11.13
CA VAL A 265 12.29 3.22 9.67
C VAL A 265 11.59 1.98 9.14
N TYR A 266 10.56 2.19 8.33
CA TYR A 266 9.84 1.13 7.62
C TYR A 266 9.78 1.43 6.13
N ALA A 267 9.89 0.38 5.32
CA ALA A 267 9.52 0.40 3.91
C ALA A 267 8.57 -0.76 3.61
N PRO A 268 7.62 -0.60 2.68
CA PRO A 268 6.58 -1.59 2.43
C PRO A 268 7.14 -2.87 1.78
N VAL A 269 6.59 -4.01 2.18
CA VAL A 269 6.84 -5.32 1.55
C VAL A 269 5.58 -5.92 0.95
N SER A 270 4.40 -5.66 1.53
CA SER A 270 3.11 -6.17 1.06
C SER A 270 2.21 -5.09 0.43
N ASP A 271 1.47 -5.46 -0.61
CA ASP A 271 0.48 -4.60 -1.27
C ASP A 271 -0.71 -4.23 -0.36
N PHE A 272 -1.11 -5.17 0.50
CA PHE A 272 -2.21 -4.99 1.44
C PHE A 272 -2.05 -5.92 2.65
N ILE A 273 -2.81 -5.67 3.72
CA ILE A 273 -2.76 -6.46 4.95
C ILE A 273 -3.84 -7.54 4.95
N LEU A 274 -5.07 -7.17 4.58
CA LEU A 274 -6.23 -8.05 4.77
C LEU A 274 -7.11 -8.12 3.52
N GLY A 275 -7.46 -9.34 3.12
CA GLY A 275 -8.43 -9.60 2.07
C GLY A 275 -9.53 -10.54 2.56
N LEU A 276 -10.79 -10.13 2.45
CA LEU A 276 -11.96 -10.95 2.77
C LEU A 276 -12.66 -11.32 1.46
N SER A 277 -12.92 -12.61 1.27
CA SER A 277 -13.59 -13.11 0.06
C SER A 277 -14.59 -14.20 0.39
N GLU A 278 -15.84 -14.06 -0.07
CA GLU A 278 -16.88 -15.08 0.12
C GLU A 278 -17.16 -15.41 1.60
N VAL A 279 -17.09 -14.41 2.48
CA VAL A 279 -17.33 -14.57 3.93
C VAL A 279 -18.50 -13.75 4.43
N GLN A 280 -19.01 -14.13 5.60
CA GLN A 280 -20.14 -13.47 6.23
C GLN A 280 -19.88 -13.16 7.71
N SER A 281 -20.48 -12.07 8.20
CA SER A 281 -20.51 -11.71 9.62
C SER A 281 -19.10 -11.61 10.22
N VAL A 282 -18.25 -10.75 9.64
CA VAL A 282 -16.90 -10.46 10.12
C VAL A 282 -16.85 -9.05 10.68
N ARG A 283 -16.41 -8.90 11.94
CA ARG A 283 -16.20 -7.60 12.57
C ARG A 283 -14.74 -7.41 12.90
N ILE A 284 -14.19 -6.24 12.60
CA ILE A 284 -12.82 -5.85 12.92
C ILE A 284 -12.89 -4.52 13.67
N LYS A 285 -12.34 -4.51 14.89
CA LYS A 285 -12.43 -3.36 15.78
C LYS A 285 -11.07 -2.96 16.33
N GLY A 286 -10.76 -1.66 16.36
CA GLY A 286 -9.68 -1.13 17.19
C GLY A 286 -8.27 -1.55 16.76
N ILE A 287 -8.07 -1.82 15.47
CA ILE A 287 -6.78 -2.26 14.91
C ILE A 287 -6.14 -1.10 14.13
N GLU A 288 -4.81 -0.95 14.23
CA GLU A 288 -4.04 -0.05 13.37
C GLU A 288 -3.48 -0.81 12.16
N PHE A 289 -3.60 -0.24 10.95
CA PHE A 289 -3.07 -0.77 9.69
C PHE A 289 -2.06 0.20 9.08
N LYS A 290 -0.85 -0.26 8.78
CA LYS A 290 0.26 0.62 8.33
C LYS A 290 1.12 0.07 7.19
N ASN A 291 1.76 0.98 6.45
CA ASN A 291 2.94 0.75 5.61
C ASN A 291 2.74 -0.23 4.44
N SER A 292 1.58 -0.22 3.77
CA SER A 292 1.41 -0.96 2.51
C SER A 292 2.10 -0.27 1.33
N ARG A 293 2.39 -1.04 0.26
CA ARG A 293 3.03 -0.53 -0.97
C ARG A 293 2.18 0.54 -1.66
N GLY A 294 2.89 1.53 -2.24
CA GLY A 294 2.31 2.63 -2.99
C GLY A 294 2.76 2.70 -4.45
N ASP A 295 3.65 1.82 -4.93
CA ASP A 295 3.87 1.67 -6.36
C ASP A 295 2.68 0.97 -7.03
N TYR A 296 2.19 1.55 -8.11
CA TYR A 296 1.04 1.04 -8.84
C TYR A 296 1.27 1.06 -10.35
N SER A 297 0.73 0.04 -11.00
CA SER A 297 0.57 -0.02 -12.45
C SER A 297 -0.73 -0.74 -12.75
N SER A 298 -1.48 -0.24 -13.73
CA SER A 298 -2.69 -0.91 -14.20
C SER A 298 -2.37 -1.84 -15.38
N ASN A 299 -3.09 -2.95 -15.47
CA ASN A 299 -3.10 -3.84 -16.64
C ASN A 299 -4.42 -3.78 -17.41
N GLN A 300 -5.29 -2.81 -17.13
CA GLN A 300 -6.55 -2.59 -17.85
C GLN A 300 -6.47 -1.36 -18.73
N ASP A 301 -7.14 -1.37 -19.89
CA ASP A 301 -7.38 -0.18 -20.71
C ASP A 301 -8.47 0.73 -20.10
N VAL A 302 -8.85 1.80 -20.80
CA VAL A 302 -9.88 2.76 -20.32
C VAL A 302 -11.29 2.17 -20.27
N PHE A 303 -11.51 1.01 -20.89
CA PHE A 303 -12.78 0.29 -20.94
C PHE A 303 -12.78 -0.94 -20.02
N GLY A 304 -11.75 -1.12 -19.18
CA GLY A 304 -11.65 -2.24 -18.24
C GLY A 304 -11.14 -3.54 -18.86
N ASN A 305 -10.74 -3.58 -20.14
CA ASN A 305 -10.21 -4.80 -20.73
C ASN A 305 -8.77 -5.03 -20.30
N LEU A 306 -8.44 -6.29 -19.96
CA LEU A 306 -7.07 -6.69 -19.67
C LEU A 306 -6.18 -6.52 -20.90
N GLN A 307 -4.97 -6.03 -20.65
CA GLN A 307 -3.94 -5.76 -21.65
C GLN A 307 -2.63 -6.43 -21.23
N ASP A 308 -1.85 -6.87 -22.22
CA ASP A 308 -0.50 -7.39 -21.96
C ASP A 308 0.47 -6.29 -21.51
N LYS A 309 0.19 -5.04 -21.91
CA LYS A 309 0.97 -3.86 -21.50
C LYS A 309 0.45 -3.27 -20.19
N LYS A 310 1.38 -2.71 -19.41
CA LYS A 310 1.07 -1.95 -18.19
C LYS A 310 0.93 -0.46 -18.48
N TYR A 311 0.02 0.18 -17.76
CA TYR A 311 -0.20 1.63 -17.72
C TYR A 311 0.23 2.19 -16.35
N ALA A 312 0.71 3.43 -16.31
CA ALA A 312 1.21 4.05 -15.08
C ALA A 312 0.10 4.43 -14.09
N SER A 313 -1.15 4.54 -14.56
CA SER A 313 -2.32 4.78 -13.72
C SER A 313 -3.58 4.16 -14.32
N ASP A 314 -4.69 4.24 -13.59
CA ASP A 314 -6.04 3.96 -14.13
C ASP A 314 -6.62 5.19 -14.84
N ALA A 315 -7.72 5.00 -15.55
CA ALA A 315 -8.42 6.10 -16.20
C ALA A 315 -8.95 7.17 -15.21
N GLN A 316 -9.13 6.81 -13.94
CA GLN A 316 -9.66 7.68 -12.89
C GLN A 316 -9.05 7.34 -11.53
N GLY A 317 -8.32 8.25 -10.89
CA GLY A 317 -7.99 8.21 -9.45
C GLY A 317 -7.46 6.88 -8.91
N VAL A 318 -6.59 6.19 -9.68
CA VAL A 318 -6.11 4.82 -9.40
C VAL A 318 -7.25 3.88 -8.98
N SER A 319 -8.31 3.86 -9.78
CA SER A 319 -9.57 3.18 -9.50
C SER A 319 -9.48 1.69 -9.25
N ASN A 320 -8.53 1.00 -9.87
CA ASN A 320 -8.37 -0.44 -9.76
C ASN A 320 -7.33 -0.82 -8.70
N ALA A 321 -6.65 0.16 -8.10
CA ALA A 321 -5.78 -0.06 -6.97
C ALA A 321 -6.57 -0.61 -5.76
N LYS A 322 -5.89 -1.47 -5.01
CA LYS A 322 -6.43 -2.08 -3.79
C LYS A 322 -6.33 -1.13 -2.60
N GLY A 323 -7.13 -1.43 -1.58
CA GLY A 323 -6.95 -0.88 -0.24
C GLY A 323 -5.92 -1.68 0.55
N ILE A 324 -5.45 -1.16 1.68
CA ILE A 324 -4.72 -1.96 2.67
C ILE A 324 -5.65 -3.04 3.30
N VAL A 325 -6.97 -2.83 3.26
CA VAL A 325 -8.01 -3.81 3.57
C VAL A 325 -9.00 -3.91 2.40
N ASN A 326 -9.34 -5.14 1.97
CA ASN A 326 -10.15 -5.39 0.77
C ASN A 326 -11.27 -6.39 1.03
N PHE A 327 -12.45 -6.16 0.47
CA PHE A 327 -13.60 -7.08 0.52
C PHE A 327 -14.07 -7.43 -0.89
N GLU A 328 -14.38 -8.70 -1.12
CA GLU A 328 -15.01 -9.19 -2.34
C GLU A 328 -16.07 -10.24 -1.99
N ARG A 329 -17.22 -10.22 -2.66
CA ARG A 329 -18.31 -11.22 -2.53
C ARG A 329 -18.69 -11.54 -1.07
N SER A 330 -18.58 -10.57 -0.17
CA SER A 330 -18.70 -10.77 1.27
C SER A 330 -19.88 -10.00 1.86
N SER A 331 -20.50 -10.48 2.94
CA SER A 331 -21.69 -9.84 3.52
C SER A 331 -21.62 -9.65 5.03
N GLY A 332 -22.12 -8.53 5.55
CA GLY A 332 -22.15 -8.30 6.99
C GLY A 332 -20.76 -8.05 7.56
N ILE A 333 -19.97 -7.22 6.86
CA ILE A 333 -18.62 -6.84 7.28
C ILE A 333 -18.70 -5.52 8.02
N THR A 334 -18.09 -5.44 9.21
CA THR A 334 -18.01 -4.19 9.98
C THR A 334 -16.56 -3.88 10.31
N ILE A 335 -16.08 -2.71 9.90
CA ILE A 335 -14.80 -2.13 10.31
C ILE A 335 -15.11 -0.91 11.18
N GLU A 336 -14.67 -0.95 12.43
CA GLU A 336 -14.99 0.11 13.39
C GLU A 336 -13.84 0.48 14.30
N ASP A 337 -13.76 1.77 14.64
CA ASP A 337 -12.75 2.32 15.55
C ASP A 337 -11.30 1.96 15.16
N CYS A 338 -11.03 1.66 13.87
CA CYS A 338 -9.71 1.31 13.37
C CYS A 338 -8.94 2.56 12.90
N CYS A 339 -7.62 2.45 12.86
CA CYS A 339 -6.73 3.48 12.34
C CYS A 339 -5.98 2.96 11.10
N PHE A 340 -5.99 3.73 10.03
CA PHE A 340 -5.26 3.47 8.80
C PHE A 340 -4.26 4.61 8.62
N SER A 341 -2.97 4.34 8.73
CA SER A 341 -1.94 5.35 8.52
C SER A 341 -0.88 4.87 7.54
N ASP A 342 -0.18 5.80 6.90
CA ASP A 342 1.05 5.47 6.17
C ASP A 342 0.86 4.36 5.11
N PHE A 343 -0.29 4.32 4.45
CA PHE A 343 -0.61 3.32 3.42
C PHE A 343 -0.33 3.87 2.03
N GLY A 344 0.11 3.02 1.11
CA GLY A 344 0.61 3.47 -0.19
C GLY A 344 -0.47 3.75 -1.24
N LEU A 345 -1.62 3.07 -1.18
CA LEU A 345 -2.74 3.24 -2.12
C LEU A 345 -4.01 3.65 -1.36
N HIS A 346 -5.09 2.87 -1.44
CA HIS A 346 -6.33 3.17 -0.73
C HIS A 346 -6.32 2.60 0.69
N GLY A 347 -7.20 3.10 1.57
CA GLY A 347 -7.40 2.52 2.90
C GLY A 347 -8.24 1.25 2.84
N ILE A 348 -9.54 1.38 2.57
CA ILE A 348 -10.46 0.25 2.41
C ILE A 348 -10.98 0.19 0.97
N ASN A 349 -10.97 -1.01 0.39
CA ASN A 349 -11.67 -1.31 -0.87
C ASN A 349 -12.86 -2.23 -0.63
N VAL A 350 -14.05 -1.80 -1.04
CA VAL A 350 -15.27 -2.61 -1.09
C VAL A 350 -15.52 -2.99 -2.55
N GLY A 351 -15.21 -4.25 -2.89
CA GLY A 351 -15.29 -4.80 -4.24
C GLY A 351 -16.60 -5.52 -4.55
N ASP A 352 -16.68 -6.06 -5.77
CA ASP A 352 -17.85 -6.75 -6.33
C ASP A 352 -18.55 -7.71 -5.38
N GLY A 353 -19.88 -7.67 -5.39
CA GLY A 353 -20.76 -8.62 -4.68
C GLY A 353 -20.81 -8.41 -3.17
N CYS A 354 -20.23 -7.33 -2.65
CA CYS A 354 -20.29 -7.02 -1.23
C CYS A 354 -21.67 -6.50 -0.80
N ARG A 355 -22.16 -6.91 0.39
CA ARG A 355 -23.46 -6.48 0.90
C ARG A 355 -23.42 -6.20 2.40
N ASN A 356 -24.23 -5.26 2.90
CA ASN A 356 -24.34 -4.98 4.34
C ASN A 356 -22.96 -4.68 4.96
N ILE A 357 -22.24 -3.72 4.37
CA ILE A 357 -20.91 -3.32 4.81
C ILE A 357 -21.03 -2.08 5.67
N LYS A 358 -20.31 -2.04 6.79
CA LYS A 358 -20.27 -0.91 7.71
C LYS A 358 -18.82 -0.49 7.93
N ILE A 359 -18.52 0.77 7.66
CA ILE A 359 -17.21 1.39 7.89
C ILE A 359 -17.48 2.60 8.77
N ILE A 360 -17.27 2.46 10.08
CA ILE A 360 -17.78 3.41 11.09
C ILE A 360 -16.67 3.88 12.03
N GLY A 361 -16.55 5.19 12.29
CA GLY A 361 -15.66 5.67 13.36
C GLY A 361 -14.16 5.48 13.10
N ASN A 362 -13.74 5.21 11.86
CA ASN A 362 -12.34 4.94 11.54
C ASN A 362 -11.57 6.23 11.24
N THR A 363 -10.25 6.20 11.46
CA THR A 363 -9.35 7.30 11.05
C THR A 363 -8.45 6.86 9.90
N PHE A 364 -8.34 7.69 8.87
CA PHE A 364 -7.43 7.52 7.74
C PHE A 364 -6.48 8.71 7.67
N SER A 365 -5.17 8.44 7.61
CA SER A 365 -4.15 9.47 7.53
C SER A 365 -2.96 9.08 6.68
N ASP A 366 -2.35 10.05 5.99
CA ASP A 366 -1.09 9.87 5.25
C ASP A 366 -1.09 8.77 4.17
N GLY A 367 -2.28 8.53 3.60
CA GLY A 367 -2.51 7.62 2.48
C GLY A 367 -1.97 8.15 1.14
N GLY A 368 -1.37 7.28 0.35
CA GLY A 368 -0.89 7.62 -0.99
C GLY A 368 -2.04 7.92 -1.96
N ALA A 369 -3.15 7.17 -1.89
CA ALA A 369 -4.40 7.44 -2.62
C ALA A 369 -5.55 7.77 -1.64
N GLY A 370 -6.76 7.24 -1.87
CA GLY A 370 -7.99 7.58 -1.14
C GLY A 370 -8.17 6.84 0.19
N GLY A 371 -9.13 7.28 1.01
CA GLY A 371 -9.45 6.63 2.28
C GLY A 371 -10.32 5.39 2.07
N ILE A 372 -11.53 5.60 1.54
CA ILE A 372 -12.52 4.53 1.33
C ILE A 372 -12.94 4.52 -0.13
N LYS A 373 -12.88 3.35 -0.74
CA LYS A 373 -13.27 3.12 -2.12
C LYS A 373 -14.35 2.04 -2.16
N VAL A 374 -15.45 2.33 -2.85
CA VAL A 374 -16.52 1.39 -3.17
C VAL A 374 -16.57 1.22 -4.68
N ASP A 375 -16.24 0.02 -5.15
CA ASP A 375 -16.26 -0.33 -6.57
C ASP A 375 -17.70 -0.40 -7.05
N GLY A 376 -18.07 0.51 -7.96
CA GLY A 376 -19.32 0.40 -8.68
C GLY A 376 -19.18 -0.64 -9.77
N GLY A 377 -20.11 -1.59 -9.79
CA GLY A 377 -20.25 -2.46 -10.95
C GLY A 377 -20.51 -1.65 -12.22
N GLU A 378 -19.89 -2.03 -13.33
CA GLU A 378 -20.17 -1.45 -14.63
C GLU A 378 -21.57 -1.86 -15.12
N TYR A 379 -22.16 -1.02 -15.97
CA TYR A 379 -23.42 -1.33 -16.65
C TYR A 379 -23.33 -2.69 -17.38
N GLY A 380 -24.31 -3.57 -17.15
CA GLY A 380 -24.37 -4.89 -17.77
C GLY A 380 -23.64 -6.01 -17.03
N ARG A 381 -23.05 -5.75 -15.85
CA ARG A 381 -22.54 -6.84 -14.99
C ARG A 381 -23.67 -7.69 -14.41
N ARG A 382 -23.31 -8.92 -14.02
CA ARG A 382 -24.26 -9.87 -13.44
C ARG A 382 -24.77 -9.38 -12.08
N PRO A 383 -26.06 -9.55 -11.74
CA PRO A 383 -26.62 -9.05 -10.48
C PRO A 383 -25.92 -9.53 -9.20
N ASP A 384 -25.21 -10.68 -9.24
CA ASP A 384 -24.43 -11.18 -8.11
C ASP A 384 -23.19 -10.34 -7.79
N THR A 385 -22.75 -9.46 -8.70
CA THR A 385 -21.61 -8.54 -8.52
C THR A 385 -22.00 -7.19 -7.93
N PHE A 386 -23.30 -6.91 -7.81
CA PHE A 386 -23.76 -5.63 -7.30
C PHE A 386 -23.45 -5.46 -5.82
N ILE A 387 -22.99 -4.26 -5.47
CA ILE A 387 -22.74 -3.84 -4.09
C ILE A 387 -24.01 -3.22 -3.51
N HIS A 388 -24.40 -3.62 -2.30
CA HIS A 388 -25.64 -3.13 -1.67
C HIS A 388 -25.46 -2.81 -0.19
N ASN A 389 -26.17 -1.79 0.28
CA ASN A 389 -26.27 -1.46 1.70
C ASN A 389 -24.88 -1.26 2.34
N VAL A 390 -24.15 -0.26 1.85
CA VAL A 390 -22.86 0.16 2.40
C VAL A 390 -23.09 1.42 3.25
N GLU A 391 -22.73 1.34 4.52
CA GLU A 391 -22.80 2.45 5.48
C GLU A 391 -21.39 2.96 5.74
N ILE A 392 -21.15 4.23 5.43
CA ILE A 392 -19.90 4.95 5.71
C ILE A 392 -20.26 6.14 6.61
N SER A 393 -20.00 6.05 7.90
CA SER A 393 -20.40 7.05 8.91
C SER A 393 -19.27 7.34 9.89
N ASP A 394 -19.18 8.58 10.37
CA ASP A 394 -18.27 9.00 11.45
C ASP A 394 -16.78 8.72 11.22
N ASN A 395 -16.34 8.57 9.96
CA ASN A 395 -14.93 8.38 9.63
C ASN A 395 -14.21 9.72 9.49
N HIS A 396 -12.95 9.77 9.91
CA HIS A 396 -12.08 10.93 9.77
C HIS A 396 -10.98 10.66 8.75
N ILE A 397 -11.07 11.27 7.56
CA ILE A 397 -10.08 11.11 6.48
C ILE A 397 -9.30 12.41 6.32
N LYS A 398 -7.99 12.37 6.53
CA LYS A 398 -7.10 13.53 6.42
C LYS A 398 -5.81 13.17 5.72
N ARG A 399 -5.18 14.13 5.03
CA ARG A 399 -3.84 13.95 4.40
C ARG A 399 -3.75 12.67 3.53
N CYS A 400 -4.81 12.33 2.82
CA CYS A 400 -4.80 11.32 1.75
C CYS A 400 -4.45 11.97 0.40
N GLY A 401 -4.23 11.17 -0.64
CA GLY A 401 -3.77 11.66 -1.94
C GLY A 401 -2.35 12.22 -1.89
N ARG A 402 -1.47 11.62 -1.06
CA ARG A 402 -0.09 12.08 -0.88
C ARG A 402 0.83 11.74 -2.05
N ARG A 403 0.42 10.76 -2.86
CA ARG A 403 1.12 10.32 -4.06
C ARG A 403 0.20 10.41 -5.27
N TYR A 404 -0.97 9.79 -5.15
CA TYR A 404 -2.01 9.80 -6.17
C TYR A 404 -2.99 10.94 -5.93
N PHE A 405 -2.67 12.11 -6.48
CA PHE A 405 -3.39 13.37 -6.25
C PHE A 405 -4.84 13.35 -6.75
N SER A 406 -5.11 12.54 -7.78
CA SER A 406 -6.43 12.36 -8.38
C SER A 406 -7.38 11.46 -7.58
N ALA A 407 -6.89 10.82 -6.50
CA ALA A 407 -7.73 10.00 -5.64
C ALA A 407 -8.64 10.83 -4.73
N CYS A 408 -9.83 10.29 -4.42
CA CYS A 408 -10.81 10.93 -3.53
C CYS A 408 -10.73 10.38 -2.10
N GLY A 409 -11.07 11.20 -1.09
CA GLY A 409 -11.17 10.73 0.29
C GLY A 409 -12.16 9.56 0.44
N VAL A 410 -13.38 9.75 -0.08
CA VAL A 410 -14.36 8.68 -0.30
C VAL A 410 -14.72 8.65 -1.78
N ARG A 411 -14.64 7.48 -2.41
CA ARG A 411 -15.02 7.27 -3.80
C ARG A 411 -16.08 6.19 -3.89
N GLU A 412 -17.19 6.54 -4.51
CA GLU A 412 -18.24 5.60 -4.91
C GLU A 412 -18.39 5.67 -6.41
N HIS A 413 -18.35 4.52 -7.08
CA HIS A 413 -18.94 4.42 -8.41
C HIS A 413 -20.37 3.92 -8.27
N PRO A 414 -21.38 4.70 -8.65
CA PRO A 414 -22.74 4.19 -8.69
C PRO A 414 -22.87 3.20 -9.86
N VAL A 415 -23.57 2.08 -9.60
CA VAL A 415 -24.14 1.27 -10.68
C VAL A 415 -25.30 2.09 -11.25
N HIS A 416 -25.22 2.48 -12.53
CA HIS A 416 -26.33 3.12 -13.24
C HIS A 416 -27.27 2.09 -13.84
#